data_AF-A0A0G1R3T1-F1
#
_entry.id   AF-A0A0G1R3T1-F1
#
_cell.length_a   1.000
_cell.length_b   1.000
_cell.length_c   1.000
_cell.angle_alpha   90.00
_cell.angle_beta   90.00
_cell.angle_gamma   90.00
#
_symmetry.space_group_name_H-M   'P 1'
#
loop_
_entity.id
_entity.type
_entity.pdbx_description
1 polymer ?
#
loop_
_entity_poly.entity_id
_entity_poly.type
_entity_poly.pdbx_seq_one_letter_code
_entity_poly.pdbx_strand_id
1 'polypeptide(L)' 'IPVELEFYRRSFVPVPRRCFVCRHRDRIARRGPMKVYARMCAKCGKEISTNYAPDRPEIVYCEQCYQAEVA' A
#
# COMPACT_ATOMS: atom_id res chain seq x y z
N ILE A 1 17.27 20.33 7.66
CA ILE A 1 16.19 21.05 6.94
C ILE A 1 16.65 21.64 5.60
N PRO A 2 17.73 22.43 5.48
CA PRO A 2 18.11 23.06 4.20
C PRO A 2 18.32 22.05 3.06
N VAL A 3 18.97 20.91 3.35
CA VAL A 3 19.16 19.81 2.39
C VAL A 3 17.84 19.19 1.89
N GLU A 4 16.84 19.09 2.77
CA GLU A 4 15.54 18.49 2.41
C GLU A 4 14.74 19.42 1.49
N LEU A 5 14.75 20.73 1.76
CA LEU A 5 14.07 21.72 0.93
C LEU A 5 14.69 21.80 -0.48
N GLU A 6 16.02 21.70 -0.56
CA GLU A 6 16.73 21.69 -1.84
C GLU A 6 16.45 20.42 -2.65
N PHE A 7 16.33 19.27 -2.00
CA PHE A 7 15.87 18.03 -2.64
C PHE A 7 14.49 18.20 -3.31
N TYR A 8 13.49 18.72 -2.59
CA TYR A 8 12.15 18.90 -3.16
C TYR A 8 12.15 19.86 -4.37
N ARG A 9 12.95 20.93 -4.31
CA ARG A 9 13.12 21.87 -5.43
C ARG A 9 13.76 21.22 -6.65
N ARG A 10 14.85 20.46 -6.46
CA ARG A 10 15.58 19.78 -7.55
C ARG A 10 14.79 18.65 -8.18
N SER A 11 13.98 17.94 -7.39
CA SER A 11 13.18 16.81 -7.85
C SER A 11 11.80 17.20 -8.39
N PHE A 12 11.48 18.50 -8.48
CA PHE A 12 10.20 19.03 -8.95
C PHE A 12 8.98 18.40 -8.25
N VAL A 13 9.11 18.10 -6.96
CA VAL A 13 8.05 17.52 -6.14
C VAL A 13 7.58 18.54 -5.10
N PRO A 14 6.27 18.59 -4.82
CA PRO A 14 5.73 19.55 -3.85
C PRO A 14 6.26 19.26 -2.45
N VAL A 15 6.54 20.33 -1.70
CA VAL A 15 6.94 20.23 -0.30
C VAL A 15 5.78 19.62 0.51
N PRO A 16 6.03 18.62 1.37
CA PRO A 16 4.97 17.96 2.11
C PRO A 16 4.26 18.91 3.10
N ARG A 17 2.92 18.85 3.13
CA ARG A 17 2.09 19.64 4.07
C ARG A 17 2.08 19.10 5.51
N ARG A 18 2.52 17.85 5.71
CA ARG A 18 2.58 17.17 7.02
C ARG A 18 4.03 16.93 7.39
N CYS A 19 4.30 16.95 8.70
CA CYS A 19 5.63 16.66 9.24
C CYS A 19 6.15 15.27 8.83
N PHE A 20 7.47 15.10 8.74
CA PHE A 20 8.09 13.82 8.36
C PHE A 20 7.58 12.64 9.22
N VAL A 21 7.58 12.80 10.55
CA VAL A 21 7.12 11.77 11.50
C VAL A 21 5.63 11.47 11.32
N CYS A 22 4.82 12.49 11.04
CA CYS A 22 3.38 12.38 10.78
C CYS A 22 3.14 11.49 9.54
N ARG A 23 3.83 11.80 8.44
CA ARG A 23 3.76 11.00 7.20
C ARG A 23 4.27 9.59 7.40
N HIS A 24 5.34 9.43 8.17
CA HIS A 24 5.90 8.12 8.50
C HIS A 24 4.85 7.28 9.25
N ARG A 25 4.23 7.83 10.28
CA ARG A 25 3.16 7.16 11.05
C ARG A 25 1.97 6.79 10.16
N ASP A 26 1.51 7.71 9.31
CA ASP A 26 0.40 7.45 8.38
C ASP A 26 0.74 6.30 7.42
N ARG A 27 1.98 6.25 6.91
CA ARG A 27 2.46 5.16 6.05
C ARG A 27 2.47 3.82 6.79
N ILE A 28 2.95 3.78 8.03
CA ILE A 28 2.96 2.57 8.86
C ILE A 28 1.53 2.09 9.14
N ALA A 29 0.60 3.01 9.44
CA ALA A 29 -0.80 2.67 9.66
C ALA A 29 -1.46 2.07 8.41
N ARG A 30 -1.14 2.56 7.21
CA ARG A 30 -1.69 2.04 5.93
C ARG A 30 -1.10 0.69 5.50
N ARG A 31 0.14 0.39 5.89
CA ARG A 31 0.85 -0.83 5.47
C ARG A 31 0.18 -2.13 5.96
N GLY A 32 -0.66 -2.04 6.99
CA GLY A 32 -1.28 -3.21 7.60
C GLY A 32 -0.28 -4.01 8.45
N PRO A 33 -0.75 -5.13 9.04
CA PRO A 33 0.07 -5.97 9.91
C PRO A 33 1.21 -6.65 9.13
N MET A 34 2.35 -6.89 9.79
CA MET A 34 3.41 -7.77 9.28
C MET A 34 3.05 -9.25 9.49
N LYS A 35 1.86 -9.65 9.03
CA LYS A 35 1.39 -11.04 9.07
C LYS A 35 0.80 -11.38 7.72
N VAL A 36 1.17 -12.54 7.21
CA VAL A 36 0.66 -13.06 5.94
C VAL A 36 -0.42 -14.11 6.25
N TYR A 37 -1.48 -14.09 5.46
CA TYR A 37 -2.63 -14.98 5.55
C TYR A 37 -2.84 -15.66 4.19
N ALA A 38 -3.17 -16.95 4.22
CA ALA A 38 -3.69 -17.64 3.06
C ALA A 38 -5.14 -17.21 2.83
N ARG A 39 -5.45 -16.73 1.63
CA ARG A 39 -6.81 -16.39 1.18
C ARG A 39 -7.04 -16.98 -0.20
N MET A 40 -8.30 -17.06 -0.61
CA MET A 40 -8.67 -17.41 -1.99
C MET A 40 -8.95 -16.13 -2.77
N CYS A 41 -8.47 -16.08 -4.02
CA CYS A 41 -8.82 -15.02 -4.96
C CYS A 41 -10.33 -14.99 -5.17
N ALA A 42 -10.95 -13.82 -4.97
CA ALA A 42 -12.40 -13.69 -5.07
C ALA A 42 -12.97 -13.91 -6.49
N LYS A 43 -12.13 -13.89 -7.54
CA LYS A 43 -12.57 -14.10 -8.94
C LYS A 43 -12.35 -15.53 -9.44
N CYS A 44 -11.16 -16.09 -9.25
CA CYS A 44 -10.79 -17.41 -9.80
C CYS A 44 -10.62 -18.51 -8.75
N GLY A 45 -10.74 -18.20 -7.46
CA GLY A 45 -10.62 -19.18 -6.38
C GLY A 45 -9.20 -19.71 -6.12
N LYS A 46 -8.17 -19.17 -6.80
CA LYS A 46 -6.77 -19.56 -6.58
C LYS A 46 -6.29 -19.13 -5.19
N GLU A 47 -5.51 -19.97 -4.52
CA GLU A 47 -4.85 -19.64 -3.26
C GLU A 47 -3.81 -18.51 -3.45
N ILE A 48 -3.87 -17.51 -2.57
CA ILE A 48 -3.01 -16.34 -2.55
C ILE A 48 -2.54 -16.03 -1.13
N SER A 49 -1.32 -15.51 -1.03
CA SER A 49 -0.72 -15.06 0.23
C SER A 49 -0.82 -13.54 0.31
N THR A 50 -1.56 -13.01 1.29
CA THR A 50 -1.78 -11.57 1.43
C THR A 50 -1.68 -11.11 2.88
N ASN A 51 -1.42 -9.82 3.11
CA ASN A 51 -1.45 -9.22 4.45
C ASN A 51 -2.87 -8.86 4.93
N TYR A 52 -3.89 -9.10 4.09
CA TYR A 52 -5.28 -8.89 4.44
C TYR A 52 -5.81 -10.14 5.15
N ALA A 53 -6.20 -9.96 6.41
CA ALA A 53 -6.74 -11.04 7.22
C ALA A 53 -8.09 -11.55 6.67
N PRO A 54 -8.43 -12.86 6.75
CA PRO A 54 -9.66 -13.41 6.15
C PRO A 54 -10.98 -12.77 6.63
N ASP A 55 -11.00 -12.26 7.86
CA ASP A 55 -12.11 -11.56 8.52
C ASP A 55 -12.38 -10.16 7.96
N ARG A 56 -11.45 -9.63 7.16
CA ARG A 56 -11.60 -8.32 6.53
C ARG A 56 -12.56 -8.35 5.33
N PRO A 57 -13.45 -7.35 5.19
CA PRO A 57 -14.48 -7.29 4.15
C PRO A 57 -13.95 -6.97 2.74
N GLU A 58 -12.69 -6.56 2.60
CA GLU A 58 -12.09 -6.20 1.32
C GLU A 58 -12.04 -7.40 0.34
N ILE A 59 -12.38 -7.13 -0.92
CA ILE A 59 -12.26 -8.09 -2.02
C ILE A 59 -10.80 -8.16 -2.46
N VAL A 60 -10.21 -9.36 -2.41
CA VAL A 60 -8.80 -9.57 -2.74
C VAL A 60 -8.70 -10.44 -3.99
N TYR A 61 -8.03 -9.91 -5.01
CA TYR A 61 -7.73 -10.62 -6.26
C TYR A 61 -6.28 -11.08 -6.31
N CYS A 62 -6.03 -12.14 -7.09
CA CYS A 62 -4.68 -12.46 -7.52
C CYS A 62 -4.19 -11.42 -8.54
N GLU A 63 -2.88 -11.34 -8.74
CA GLU A 63 -2.24 -10.40 -9.65
C GLU A 63 -2.84 -10.44 -11.06
N GLN A 64 -3.03 -11.63 -11.62
CA GLN A 64 -3.59 -11.84 -12.96
C GLN A 64 -5.03 -11.31 -13.07
N CYS A 65 -5.88 -11.61 -12.09
CA CYS A 65 -7.26 -11.14 -12.08
C CYS A 65 -7.35 -9.62 -11.87
N TYR A 66 -6.49 -9.05 -11.02
CA TYR A 66 -6.43 -7.61 -10.81
C TYR A 66 -6.00 -6.88 -12.09
N GLN A 67 -4.94 -7.34 -12.75
CA GLN A 67 -4.48 -6.76 -14.02
C GLN A 67 -5.56 -6.82 -15.10
N ALA A 68 -6.32 -7.91 -15.20
CA ALA A 68 -7.40 -8.02 -16.17
C ALA A 68 -8.61 -7.10 -15.89
N GLU A 69 -8.80 -6.62 -14.66
CA GLU A 69 -9.89 -5.71 -14.28
C GLU A 69 -9.50 -4.23 -14.35
N VAL A 70 -8.22 -3.91 -14.17
CA VAL A 70 -7.72 -2.53 -14.02
C VAL A 70 -6.97 -2.03 -15.26
N ALA A 71 -6.46 -2.93 -16.12
CA ALA A 71 -5.73 -2.57 -17.33
C ALA A 71 -6.62 -2.00 -18.45
#